data_AF-A0A6I3EIJ2-F1
#
_entry.id   AF-A0A6I3EIJ2-F1
#
_cell.length_a   1.000
_cell.length_b   1.000
_cell.length_c   1.000
_cell.angle_alpha   90.00
_cell.angle_beta   90.00
_cell.angle_gamma   90.00
#
_symmetry.space_group_name_H-M   'P 1'
#
loop_
_entity.id
_entity.type
_entity.pdbx_description
1 polymer ?
#
loop_
_entity_poly.entity_id
_entity_poly.type
_entity_poly.pdbx_seq_one_letter_code
_entity_poly.pdbx_strand_id
1 'polypeptide(L)'
;MDEKRHGRGFFEHLLERVMFGSRWLLAPFYLGLTFALVILLIKFFQKFWGFASNVTSTSTDDMVLGLLGLLDLTLLANLILIVIFAGYENFVSKIEV
;
A
#
# COMPACT_ATOMS: atom_id res chain seq x y z
N MET A 1 -50.13 25.63 8.16
CA MET A 1 -49.57 26.30 9.34
C MET A 1 -48.73 25.25 10.06
N ASP A 2 -47.42 25.23 10.12
CA ASP A 2 -46.32 26.07 9.64
C ASP A 2 -45.08 25.18 9.78
N GLU A 3 -44.21 25.13 8.77
CA GLU A 3 -42.85 25.70 8.89
C GLU A 3 -41.96 24.84 9.84
N LYS A 4 -40.93 24.12 9.37
CA LYS A 4 -39.66 24.70 8.89
C LYS A 4 -38.85 23.62 8.16
N ARG A 5 -38.82 23.71 6.82
CA ARG A 5 -37.67 23.27 6.03
C ARG A 5 -36.62 24.38 6.15
N HIS A 6 -35.50 24.18 6.85
CA HIS A 6 -34.26 24.94 6.66
C HIS A 6 -33.13 24.36 7.52
N GLY A 7 -31.98 24.04 6.91
CA GLY A 7 -30.70 23.90 7.63
C GLY A 7 -29.73 22.80 7.23
N ARG A 8 -30.02 21.91 6.26
CA ARG A 8 -29.17 20.72 6.00
C ARG A 8 -28.30 20.72 4.73
N GLY A 9 -28.43 21.73 3.84
CA GLY A 9 -27.76 21.69 2.53
C GLY A 9 -26.22 21.81 2.56
N PHE A 10 -25.65 22.69 3.38
CA PHE A 10 -24.19 22.96 3.32
C PHE A 10 -23.33 21.82 3.87
N PHE A 11 -23.74 21.24 5.02
CA PHE A 11 -23.01 20.13 5.63
C PHE A 11 -23.11 18.84 4.80
N GLU A 12 -24.26 18.57 4.16
CA GLU A 12 -24.44 17.44 3.26
C GLU A 12 -23.55 17.58 2.00
N HIS A 13 -23.51 18.77 1.40
CA HIS A 13 -22.67 19.01 0.21
C HIS A 13 -21.17 18.98 0.53
N LEU A 14 -20.77 19.46 1.72
CA LEU A 14 -19.38 19.39 2.17
C LEU A 14 -18.96 17.93 2.44
N LEU A 15 -19.85 17.14 3.07
CA LEU A 15 -19.64 15.71 3.28
C LEU A 15 -19.54 14.95 1.96
N GLU A 16 -20.45 15.18 1.01
CA GLU A 16 -20.38 14.58 -0.33
C GLU A 16 -19.05 14.91 -1.00
N ARG A 17 -18.62 16.18 -1.00
CA ARG A 17 -17.38 16.59 -1.67
C ARG A 17 -16.13 15.98 -1.03
N VAL A 18 -16.12 15.80 0.29
CA VAL A 18 -15.05 15.09 1.03
C VAL A 18 -15.09 13.58 0.75
N MET A 19 -16.28 12.98 0.68
CA MET A 19 -16.48 11.58 0.33
C MET A 19 -16.02 11.28 -1.10
N PHE A 20 -16.37 12.13 -2.08
CA PHE A 20 -15.91 12.02 -3.46
C PHE A 20 -14.41 12.30 -3.61
N GLY A 21 -13.87 13.28 -2.87
CA GLY A 21 -12.44 13.64 -2.92
C GLY A 21 -11.52 12.57 -2.35
N SER A 22 -11.95 11.85 -1.30
CA SER A 22 -11.14 10.80 -0.66
C SER A 22 -10.78 9.66 -1.60
N ARG A 23 -11.68 9.27 -2.52
CA ARG A 23 -11.42 8.24 -3.55
C ARG A 23 -10.36 8.66 -4.55
N TRP A 24 -10.44 9.89 -5.05
CA TRP A 24 -9.49 10.38 -6.05
C TRP A 24 -8.10 10.57 -5.47
N LEU A 25 -8.01 10.93 -4.18
CA LEU A 25 -6.74 11.01 -3.47
C LEU A 25 -6.07 9.65 -3.35
N LEU A 26 -6.81 8.56 -3.13
CA LEU A 26 -6.25 7.21 -2.90
C LEU A 26 -5.76 6.50 -4.17
N ALA A 27 -6.38 6.77 -5.32
CA ALA A 27 -5.98 6.18 -6.61
C ALA A 27 -4.48 6.31 -6.93
N PRO A 28 -3.83 7.49 -6.82
CA PRO A 28 -2.39 7.62 -7.04
C PRO A 28 -1.54 6.88 -5.99
N PHE A 29 -2.02 6.71 -4.75
CA PHE A 29 -1.30 5.92 -3.75
C PHE A 29 -1.28 4.44 -4.12
N TYR A 30 -2.40 3.85 -4.54
CA TYR A 30 -2.42 2.43 -4.95
C TYR A 30 -1.58 2.17 -6.21
N LEU A 31 -1.60 3.11 -7.17
CA LEU A 31 -0.69 3.08 -8.31
C LEU A 31 0.78 3.14 -7.86
N GLY A 32 1.11 4.08 -6.99
CA GLY A 32 2.45 4.21 -6.42
C GLY A 32 2.90 2.97 -5.66
N LEU A 33 2.04 2.36 -4.85
CA LEU A 33 2.31 1.12 -4.12
C LEU A 33 2.51 -0.07 -5.06
N THR A 34 1.75 -0.15 -6.15
CA THR A 34 1.93 -1.18 -7.18
C THR A 34 3.29 -1.04 -7.86
N PHE A 35 3.67 0.18 -8.26
CA PHE A 35 5.00 0.44 -8.79
C PHE A 35 6.11 0.16 -7.77
N ALA A 36 5.88 0.51 -6.50
CA ALA A 36 6.81 0.20 -5.41
C ALA A 36 7.03 -1.30 -5.27
N LEU A 37 5.99 -2.14 -5.38
CA LEU A 37 6.13 -3.60 -5.39
C LEU A 37 7.03 -4.08 -6.53
N VAL A 38 6.88 -3.53 -7.74
CA VAL A 38 7.74 -3.90 -8.89
C VAL A 38 9.19 -3.51 -8.63
N ILE A 39 9.45 -2.30 -8.12
CA ILE A 39 10.80 -1.86 -7.77
C ILE A 39 11.41 -2.76 -6.68
N LEU A 40 10.61 -3.10 -5.68
CA LEU A 40 11.03 -3.93 -4.56
C LEU A 40 11.34 -5.35 -5.01
N LEU A 41 10.54 -5.91 -5.94
CA LEU A 41 10.80 -7.20 -6.57
C LEU A 41 12.16 -7.21 -7.29
N ILE A 42 12.45 -6.17 -8.08
CA ILE A 42 13.75 -6.05 -8.76
C ILE A 42 14.88 -5.99 -7.73
N LYS A 43 14.73 -5.19 -6.66
CA LYS A 43 15.72 -5.08 -5.57
C LYS A 43 15.92 -6.39 -4.82
N PHE A 44 14.84 -7.15 -4.60
CA PHE A 44 14.91 -8.47 -3.99
C PHE A 44 15.77 -9.40 -4.84
N PHE A 45 15.51 -9.51 -6.16
CA PHE A 45 16.33 -10.35 -7.03
C PHE A 45 17.79 -9.90 -7.11
N GLN A 46 18.05 -8.59 -7.15
CA GLN A 46 19.41 -8.06 -7.10
C GLN A 46 20.15 -8.48 -5.82
N LYS A 47 19.54 -8.29 -4.65
CA LYS A 47 20.12 -8.71 -3.38
C LYS A 47 20.24 -10.22 -3.28
N PHE A 48 19.25 -10.97 -3.74
CA PHE A 48 19.23 -12.43 -3.69
C PHE A 48 20.38 -13.00 -4.53
N TRP A 49 20.55 -12.51 -5.76
CA TRP A 49 21.63 -12.96 -6.63
C TRP A 49 23.00 -12.62 -6.05
N GLY A 50 23.19 -11.37 -5.57
CA GLY A 50 24.43 -10.95 -4.92
C GLY A 50 24.73 -11.71 -3.64
N PHE A 51 23.70 -12.08 -2.87
CA PHE A 51 23.86 -12.91 -1.68
C PHE A 51 24.22 -14.36 -2.05
N ALA A 52 23.51 -14.95 -3.01
CA ALA A 52 23.73 -16.31 -3.48
C ALA A 52 25.14 -16.52 -4.04
N SER A 53 25.70 -15.53 -4.76
CA SER A 53 27.06 -15.62 -5.29
C SER A 53 28.16 -15.55 -4.24
N ASN A 54 27.89 -14.95 -3.07
CA ASN A 54 28.88 -14.73 -2.01
C ASN A 54 28.75 -15.73 -0.85
N VAL A 55 27.79 -16.67 -0.89
CA VAL A 55 27.47 -17.57 0.23
C VAL A 55 28.66 -18.49 0.62
N THR A 56 29.56 -18.75 -0.32
CA THR A 56 30.66 -19.71 -0.15
C THR A 56 31.94 -19.09 0.45
N SER A 57 32.04 -17.75 0.50
CA SER A 57 33.28 -17.04 0.88
C SER A 57 33.14 -16.15 2.12
N THR A 58 31.99 -16.17 2.77
CA THR A 58 31.57 -15.13 3.71
C THR A 58 31.39 -15.69 5.13
N SER A 59 31.59 -14.84 6.15
CA SER A 59 31.48 -15.23 7.56
C SER A 59 30.04 -15.58 7.96
N THR A 60 29.87 -16.33 9.06
CA THR A 60 28.53 -16.70 9.58
C THR A 60 27.67 -15.47 9.88
N ASP A 61 28.25 -14.41 10.44
CA ASP A 61 27.53 -13.19 10.81
C ASP A 61 26.97 -12.45 9.58
N ASP A 62 27.79 -12.33 8.54
CA ASP A 62 27.39 -11.74 7.27
C ASP A 62 26.29 -12.57 6.57
N MET A 63 26.29 -13.89 6.75
CA MET A 63 25.24 -14.78 6.25
C MET A 63 23.88 -14.45 6.88
N VAL A 64 23.86 -14.24 8.21
CA VAL A 64 22.65 -13.85 8.95
C VAL A 64 22.17 -12.46 8.53
N LEU A 65 23.08 -11.50 8.41
CA LEU A 65 22.74 -10.14 7.97
C LEU A 65 22.17 -10.11 6.55
N GLY A 66 22.75 -10.90 5.64
CA GLY A 66 22.26 -11.04 4.27
C GLY A 66 20.84 -11.62 4.23
N LEU A 67 20.58 -12.66 5.02
CA LEU A 67 19.25 -13.27 5.12
C LEU A 67 18.23 -12.30 5.74
N LEU A 68 18.60 -11.59 6.81
CA LEU A 68 17.74 -10.58 7.45
C LEU A 68 17.36 -9.48 6.46
N GLY A 69 18.29 -9.05 5.61
CA GLY A 69 18.04 -8.07 4.57
C GLY A 69 17.10 -8.56 3.45
N LEU A 70 17.08 -9.86 3.15
CA LEU A 70 16.11 -10.45 2.22
C LEU A 70 14.73 -10.62 2.85
N LEU A 71 14.68 -11.00 4.12
CA LEU A 71 13.44 -11.09 4.89
C LEU A 71 12.77 -9.73 5.03
N ASP A 72 13.53 -8.68 5.33
CA ASP A 72 13.01 -7.31 5.42
C ASP A 72 12.29 -6.88 4.13
N LEU A 73 12.92 -7.07 2.97
CA LEU A 73 12.30 -6.80 1.68
C LEU A 73 11.02 -7.62 1.46
N THR A 74 11.03 -8.89 1.84
CA THR A 74 9.85 -9.76 1.71
C THR A 74 8.70 -9.31 2.61
N LEU A 75 9.02 -8.94 3.85
CA LEU A 75 8.04 -8.43 4.82
C LEU A 75 7.45 -7.10 4.38
N LEU A 76 8.28 -6.20 3.84
CA LEU A 76 7.82 -4.93 3.29
C LEU A 76 6.89 -5.15 2.08
N ALA A 77 7.21 -6.08 1.18
CA ALA A 77 6.33 -6.44 0.06
C ALA A 77 4.98 -6.97 0.55
N ASN A 78 5.00 -7.86 1.55
CA ASN A 78 3.78 -8.42 2.12
C ASN A 78 2.91 -7.33 2.77
N LEU A 79 3.53 -6.40 3.51
CA LEU A 79 2.83 -5.27 4.10
C LEU A 79 2.17 -4.39 3.02
N ILE A 80 2.89 -4.08 1.94
CA ILE A 80 2.34 -3.31 0.83
C ILE A 80 1.14 -4.04 0.20
N LEU A 81 1.24 -5.35 -0.03
CA LEU A 81 0.11 -6.14 -0.56
C LEU A 81 -1.11 -6.07 0.35
N ILE A 82 -0.92 -6.22 1.67
CA ILE A 82 -2.00 -6.10 2.65
C ILE A 82 -2.66 -4.72 2.56
N VAL A 83 -1.87 -3.65 2.47
CA VAL A 83 -2.39 -2.27 2.35
C VAL A 83 -3.18 -2.08 1.05
N ILE A 84 -2.71 -2.64 -0.05
CA ILE A 84 -3.42 -2.59 -1.35
C ILE A 84 -4.75 -3.34 -1.24
N PHE A 85 -4.76 -4.56 -0.70
CA PHE A 85 -5.99 -5.36 -0.58
C PHE A 85 -6.99 -4.75 0.40
N ALA A 86 -6.54 -4.31 1.57
CA ALA A 86 -7.38 -3.60 2.53
C ALA A 86 -7.92 -2.30 1.91
N GLY A 87 -7.13 -1.60 1.11
CA GLY A 87 -7.55 -0.43 0.36
C GLY A 87 -8.62 -0.73 -0.69
N TYR A 88 -8.40 -1.75 -1.51
CA TYR A 88 -9.35 -2.23 -2.50
C TYR A 88 -10.67 -2.66 -1.84
N GLU A 89 -10.61 -3.40 -0.73
CA GLU A 89 -11.80 -3.84 -0.01
C GLU A 89 -12.60 -2.65 0.56
N ASN A 90 -11.92 -1.67 1.17
CA ASN A 90 -12.58 -0.52 1.77
C ASN A 90 -13.20 0.45 0.73
N PHE A 91 -12.62 0.58 -0.47
CA PHE A 91 -13.01 1.60 -1.45
C PHE A 91 -13.60 1.09 -2.77
N VAL A 92 -13.43 -0.19 -3.10
CA VAL A 92 -14.00 -0.80 -4.31
C VAL A 92 -15.06 -1.84 -3.94
N SER A 93 -14.76 -2.74 -2.98
CA SER A 93 -15.70 -3.81 -2.60
C SER A 93 -16.96 -3.31 -1.90
N LYS A 94 -16.85 -2.23 -1.10
CA LYS A 94 -18.04 -1.63 -0.43
C LYS A 94 -18.89 -0.73 -1.33
N ILE A 95 -18.53 -0.53 -2.60
CA ILE A 95 -19.25 0.34 -3.54
C ILE A 95 -20.00 -0.50 -4.58
N GLU A 96 -20.62 -1.58 -4.11
CA GLU A 96 -21.77 -2.20 -4.76
C GLU A 96 -23.03 -1.90 -3.95
N VAL A 97 -23.43 -0.62 -3.87
CA VAL A 97 -24.84 -0.17 -3.72
C VAL A 97 -24.96 1.22 -4.33
#